data_AF-A0A1I3S7M6-F1
#
_entry.id   AF-A0A1I3S7M6-F1
#
_cell.length_a   1.000
_cell.length_b   1.000
_cell.length_c   1.000
_cell.angle_alpha   90.00
_cell.angle_beta   90.00
_cell.angle_gamma   90.00
#
_symmetry.space_group_name_H-M   'P 1'
#
loop_
_entity.id
_entity.type
_entity.pdbx_description
1 polymer ?
#
loop_
_entity_poly.entity_id
_entity_poly.type
_entity_poly.pdbx_seq_one_letter_code
_entity_poly.pdbx_strand_id
1 'polypeptide(L)'
;MTTLAGSKIRQFREERTLTRAAFGAWFDTPGSTVQGWETDGKRANTKVMNQIAAMGIAEHADWHVAVRDVESAMASWTPDSWTRAEARQMPQYPDKGALDAATRQLSSYPPLVFAGEARELTTELGKVARGEAFLLQGGDCAESFAEFHPNNIRDTFRVILQMAVVLTFASKLPTVKLGRMAGQFAKPRSADTEVIDGVELPSYRGDNVNDIAFTPEARIPDPQRMVQGYSQSAATLNLLRAFANGGYANLHQVHKWTLDFMGKSPWSAKFADVADRIGEALDFMEACGINPDTVPQLKGTDFYTSHEALLLPYEQALTRQDSLTGDWYDTSAHFLWIGDRTRFEGSSHVEFLRGIGNPIGMKCGPSLEPDALLRLLDTLNPGRVAGRMTLITRYGHDKIEAGLPKLVRAVKREGHPVVWSCDPMHGNVVKAANGYKTRPFDRILAEVRGFFAVHRAEGTFAGGIHAEMTGQNVTECTGGAIAITEQGLADRYHTHCDPRLNAGQSLELAFLLAEMLNDEMAERRKAAA
;
A
#
# COMPACT_ATOMS: atom_id res chain seq x y z
N MET A 1 -35.75 -6.96 -9.95
CA MET A 1 -35.64 -8.42 -10.14
C MET A 1 -35.63 -9.05 -8.75
N THR A 2 -36.41 -10.09 -8.52
CA THR A 2 -36.44 -10.80 -7.23
C THR A 2 -35.09 -11.45 -6.95
N THR A 3 -34.50 -11.22 -5.77
CA THR A 3 -33.24 -11.87 -5.36
C THR A 3 -33.47 -13.34 -4.99
N LEU A 4 -32.40 -14.16 -4.95
CA LEU A 4 -32.51 -15.55 -4.49
C LEU A 4 -33.08 -15.63 -3.06
N ALA A 5 -32.59 -14.77 -2.15
CA ALA A 5 -33.17 -14.61 -0.81
C ALA A 5 -34.66 -14.26 -0.84
N GLY A 6 -35.06 -13.29 -1.68
CA GLY A 6 -36.47 -12.89 -1.83
C GLY A 6 -37.36 -14.03 -2.31
N SER A 7 -36.85 -14.88 -3.20
CA SER A 7 -37.55 -16.09 -3.67
C SER A 7 -37.69 -17.14 -2.56
N LYS A 8 -36.63 -17.41 -1.78
CA LYS A 8 -36.67 -18.38 -0.68
C LYS A 8 -37.63 -17.96 0.44
N ILE A 9 -37.67 -16.67 0.78
CA ILE A 9 -38.61 -16.12 1.78
C ILE A 9 -40.05 -16.28 1.29
N ARG A 10 -40.31 -15.93 0.02
CA ARG A 10 -41.63 -16.06 -0.59
C ARG A 10 -42.09 -17.52 -0.57
N GLN A 11 -41.22 -18.44 -0.99
CA GLN A 11 -41.48 -19.87 -1.00
C GLN A 11 -41.78 -20.39 0.42
N PHE A 12 -40.92 -20.09 1.40
CA PHE A 12 -41.11 -20.48 2.80
C PHE A 12 -42.45 -20.02 3.36
N ARG A 13 -42.84 -18.76 3.05
CA ARG A 13 -44.11 -18.18 3.48
C ARG A 13 -45.30 -18.89 2.83
N GLU A 14 -45.24 -19.14 1.53
CA GLU A 14 -46.32 -19.75 0.75
C GLU A 14 -46.55 -21.22 1.11
N GLU A 15 -45.47 -22.00 1.29
CA GLU A 15 -45.53 -23.39 1.75
C GLU A 15 -46.20 -23.56 3.12
N ARG A 16 -46.09 -22.53 3.98
CA ARG A 16 -46.69 -22.51 5.32
C ARG A 16 -48.00 -21.73 5.38
N THR A 17 -48.56 -21.36 4.23
CA THR A 17 -49.81 -20.58 4.12
C THR A 17 -49.83 -19.32 4.99
N LEU A 18 -48.66 -18.71 5.22
CA LEU A 18 -48.51 -17.51 6.02
C LEU A 18 -48.86 -16.27 5.18
N THR A 19 -49.60 -15.33 5.78
CA THR A 19 -49.74 -13.99 5.20
C THR A 19 -48.45 -13.20 5.44
N ARG A 20 -48.17 -12.17 4.62
CA ARG A 20 -46.99 -11.30 4.83
C ARG A 20 -47.01 -10.64 6.21
N ALA A 21 -48.20 -10.31 6.73
CA ALA A 21 -48.37 -9.78 8.08
C ALA A 21 -48.02 -10.82 9.15
N ALA A 22 -48.46 -12.07 8.99
CA ALA A 22 -48.17 -13.15 9.93
C ALA A 22 -46.67 -13.51 9.97
N PHE A 23 -46.02 -13.53 8.80
CA PHE A 23 -44.56 -13.74 8.72
C PHE A 23 -43.79 -12.54 9.29
N GLY A 24 -44.22 -11.30 8.98
CA GLY A 24 -43.59 -10.08 9.51
C GLY A 24 -43.66 -9.97 11.04
N ALA A 25 -44.72 -10.50 11.66
CA ALA A 25 -44.87 -10.55 13.10
C ALA A 25 -43.77 -11.35 13.82
N TRP A 26 -43.15 -12.33 13.16
CA TRP A 26 -42.03 -13.10 13.73
C TRP A 26 -40.78 -12.23 13.94
N PHE A 27 -40.70 -11.12 13.21
CA PHE A 27 -39.55 -10.23 13.12
C PHE A 27 -39.87 -8.80 13.55
N ASP A 28 -41.05 -8.58 14.13
CA ASP A 28 -41.57 -7.27 14.52
C ASP A 28 -41.55 -6.25 13.36
N THR A 29 -42.02 -6.67 12.17
CA THR A 29 -42.05 -5.81 10.99
C THR A 29 -43.40 -5.85 10.25
N PRO A 30 -43.83 -4.73 9.62
CA PRO A 30 -45.05 -4.70 8.81
C PRO A 30 -44.97 -5.62 7.57
N GLY A 31 -46.13 -6.14 7.13
CA GLY A 31 -46.21 -6.97 5.93
C GLY A 31 -45.77 -6.28 4.62
N SER A 32 -45.79 -4.95 4.56
CA SER A 32 -45.24 -4.16 3.44
C SER A 32 -43.72 -4.22 3.37
N THR A 33 -43.04 -4.34 4.52
CA THR A 33 -41.60 -4.56 4.59
C THR A 33 -41.24 -5.96 4.10
N VAL A 34 -42.02 -6.97 4.52
CA VAL A 34 -41.88 -8.34 4.02
C VAL A 34 -42.10 -8.40 2.50
N GLN A 35 -43.08 -7.67 1.98
CA GLN A 35 -43.27 -7.55 0.54
C GLN A 35 -42.01 -6.99 -0.15
N GLY A 36 -41.39 -5.96 0.43
CA GLY A 36 -40.12 -5.40 -0.06
C GLY A 36 -38.94 -6.39 -0.01
N TRP A 37 -38.91 -7.29 0.96
CA TRP A 37 -37.95 -8.40 1.00
C TRP A 37 -38.18 -9.40 -0.14
N GLU A 38 -39.45 -9.72 -0.43
CA GLU A 38 -39.84 -10.69 -1.47
C GLU A 38 -39.72 -10.15 -2.90
N THR A 39 -39.87 -8.85 -3.15
CA THR A 39 -39.96 -8.29 -4.52
C THR A 39 -38.67 -7.64 -4.98
N ASP A 40 -38.03 -6.86 -4.10
CA ASP A 40 -36.96 -5.93 -4.48
C ASP A 40 -35.65 -6.22 -3.75
N GLY A 41 -35.59 -7.29 -2.97
CA GLY A 41 -34.40 -7.67 -2.20
C GLY A 41 -33.98 -6.61 -1.18
N LYS A 42 -34.92 -5.79 -0.69
CA LYS A 42 -34.62 -4.78 0.33
C LYS A 42 -33.95 -5.47 1.53
N ARG A 43 -32.81 -4.94 1.98
CA ARG A 43 -32.07 -5.50 3.12
C ARG A 43 -32.95 -5.47 4.37
N ALA A 44 -33.17 -6.63 4.99
CA ALA A 44 -33.68 -6.68 6.35
C ALA A 44 -32.59 -6.15 7.31
N ASN A 45 -32.98 -5.66 8.48
CA ASN A 45 -31.98 -5.22 9.46
C ASN A 45 -31.15 -6.42 9.96
N THR A 46 -29.94 -6.17 10.48
CA THR A 46 -28.98 -7.22 10.89
C THR A 46 -29.56 -8.26 11.86
N LYS A 47 -30.46 -7.85 12.77
CA LYS A 47 -31.11 -8.76 13.72
C LYS A 47 -32.03 -9.74 12.99
N VAL A 48 -32.87 -9.23 12.09
CA VAL A 48 -33.79 -10.03 11.27
C VAL A 48 -33.01 -10.95 10.33
N MET A 49 -31.93 -10.46 9.74
CA MET A 49 -31.04 -11.24 8.87
C MET A 49 -30.48 -12.47 9.58
N ASN A 50 -29.95 -12.30 10.80
CA ASN A 50 -29.44 -13.40 11.61
C ASN A 50 -30.52 -14.43 11.94
N GLN A 51 -31.75 -13.98 12.18
CA GLN A 51 -32.87 -14.88 12.49
C GLN A 51 -33.35 -15.65 11.26
N ILE A 52 -33.46 -15.00 10.09
CA ILE A 52 -33.80 -15.64 8.82
C ILE A 52 -32.74 -16.70 8.45
N ALA A 53 -31.46 -16.39 8.69
CA ALA A 53 -30.37 -17.35 8.50
C ALA A 53 -30.43 -18.52 9.48
N ALA A 54 -30.70 -18.26 10.76
CA ALA A 54 -30.87 -19.31 11.77
C ALA A 54 -32.06 -20.25 11.47
N MET A 55 -33.08 -19.77 10.74
CA MET A 55 -34.23 -20.56 10.29
C MET A 55 -33.96 -21.35 8.99
N GLY A 56 -32.77 -21.23 8.39
CA GLY A 56 -32.42 -21.86 7.12
C GLY A 56 -33.18 -21.30 5.91
N ILE A 57 -33.77 -20.11 6.04
CA ILE A 57 -34.58 -19.48 4.98
C ILE A 57 -33.67 -18.80 3.94
N ALA A 58 -32.57 -18.19 4.36
CA ALA A 58 -31.56 -17.58 3.49
C ALA A 58 -30.24 -17.39 4.24
N GLU A 59 -29.09 -17.57 3.59
CA GLU A 59 -27.78 -17.32 4.20
C GLU A 59 -27.38 -15.84 4.08
N HIS A 60 -26.41 -15.38 4.87
CA HIS A 60 -25.91 -14.00 4.78
C HIS A 60 -25.43 -13.65 3.36
N ALA A 61 -24.87 -14.62 2.63
CA ALA A 61 -24.46 -14.46 1.24
C ALA A 61 -25.64 -14.28 0.25
N ASP A 62 -26.83 -14.81 0.53
CA ASP A 62 -28.00 -14.76 -0.38
C ASP A 62 -28.63 -13.36 -0.50
N TRP A 63 -28.41 -12.52 0.50
CA TRP A 63 -28.91 -11.15 0.57
C TRP A 63 -27.94 -10.12 -0.01
N HIS A 64 -26.68 -10.53 -0.19
CA HIS A 64 -25.75 -9.85 -1.04
C HIS A 64 -25.98 -10.37 -2.46
N VAL A 65 -26.46 -9.50 -3.36
CA VAL A 65 -26.48 -9.85 -4.78
C VAL A 65 -25.03 -10.08 -5.20
N ALA A 66 -24.70 -11.31 -5.55
CA ALA A 66 -23.47 -11.62 -6.26
C ALA A 66 -23.43 -10.76 -7.53
N VAL A 67 -22.40 -9.91 -7.61
CA VAL A 67 -21.86 -9.43 -8.87
C VAL A 67 -21.70 -10.64 -9.79
N ARG A 68 -22.10 -10.50 -11.06
CA ARG A 68 -21.92 -11.48 -12.15
C ARG A 68 -20.92 -12.56 -11.79
N ASP A 69 -21.43 -13.78 -11.62
CA ASP A 69 -20.72 -15.05 -11.62
C ASP A 69 -19.19 -14.88 -11.57
N VAL A 70 -18.63 -14.75 -10.35
CA VAL A 70 -17.21 -14.40 -10.13
C VAL A 70 -16.30 -15.44 -10.79
N GLU A 71 -16.74 -16.69 -10.87
CA GLU A 71 -16.08 -17.74 -11.65
C GLU A 71 -16.05 -17.43 -13.16
N SER A 72 -17.12 -16.90 -13.75
CA SER A 72 -17.17 -16.50 -15.17
C SER A 72 -16.33 -15.23 -15.45
N ALA A 73 -16.31 -14.27 -14.52
CA ALA A 73 -15.54 -13.04 -14.66
C ALA A 73 -14.02 -13.24 -14.41
N MET A 74 -13.64 -14.17 -13.53
CA MET A 74 -12.24 -14.60 -13.38
C MET A 74 -11.81 -15.57 -14.49
N ALA A 75 -12.70 -16.43 -15.00
CA ALA A 75 -12.42 -17.29 -16.15
C ALA A 75 -12.13 -16.53 -17.45
N SER A 76 -12.44 -15.23 -17.51
CA SER A 76 -12.12 -14.34 -18.64
C SER A 76 -10.88 -13.46 -18.43
N TRP A 77 -10.26 -13.50 -17.25
CA TRP A 77 -9.06 -12.72 -16.99
C TRP A 77 -7.82 -13.40 -17.59
N THR A 78 -6.99 -12.59 -18.23
CA THR A 78 -5.68 -12.95 -18.75
C THR A 78 -4.72 -11.79 -18.47
N PRO A 79 -3.39 -12.01 -18.44
CA PRO A 79 -2.44 -10.93 -18.20
C PRO A 79 -2.56 -9.72 -19.16
N ASP A 80 -3.12 -9.91 -20.36
CA ASP A 80 -3.35 -8.87 -21.37
C ASP A 80 -4.78 -8.28 -21.36
N SER A 81 -5.65 -8.73 -20.45
CA SER A 81 -7.05 -8.30 -20.38
C SER A 81 -7.24 -6.79 -20.18
N TRP A 82 -6.29 -6.15 -19.50
CA TRP A 82 -6.24 -4.71 -19.27
C TRP A 82 -6.23 -3.87 -20.55
N THR A 83 -5.77 -4.44 -21.68
CA THR A 83 -5.73 -3.74 -22.97
C THR A 83 -7.12 -3.40 -23.52
N ARG A 84 -8.16 -4.05 -23.00
CA ARG A 84 -9.57 -3.83 -23.35
C ARG A 84 -10.25 -2.76 -22.48
N ALA A 85 -9.57 -2.27 -21.46
CA ALA A 85 -10.05 -1.29 -20.50
C ALA A 85 -9.43 0.10 -20.75
N GLU A 86 -9.96 1.14 -20.11
CA GLU A 86 -9.45 2.50 -20.30
C GLU A 86 -8.09 2.67 -19.61
N ALA A 87 -7.06 2.95 -20.40
CA ALA A 87 -5.72 3.22 -19.89
C ALA A 87 -5.45 4.73 -19.78
N ARG A 88 -5.01 5.17 -18.59
CA ARG A 88 -4.51 6.54 -18.35
C ARG A 88 -3.03 6.48 -17.98
N GLN A 89 -2.30 7.58 -18.18
CA GLN A 89 -0.88 7.73 -17.80
C GLN A 89 0.12 6.85 -18.56
N MET A 90 -0.34 6.03 -19.50
CA MET A 90 0.50 5.20 -20.36
C MET A 90 1.33 6.05 -21.34
N PRO A 91 2.64 5.79 -21.50
CA PRO A 91 3.43 6.45 -22.54
C PRO A 91 2.99 6.03 -23.95
N GLN A 92 3.20 6.94 -24.90
CA GLN A 92 3.05 6.65 -26.33
C GLN A 92 4.42 6.31 -26.90
N TYR A 93 4.71 5.02 -27.07
CA TYR A 93 5.93 4.58 -27.72
C TYR A 93 5.83 4.76 -29.24
N PRO A 94 6.84 5.36 -29.90
CA PRO A 94 6.77 5.64 -31.34
C PRO A 94 6.86 4.38 -32.20
N ASP A 95 7.52 3.33 -31.70
CA ASP A 95 7.70 2.05 -32.40
C ASP A 95 7.07 0.91 -31.59
N LYS A 96 5.95 0.39 -32.09
CA LYS A 96 5.26 -0.77 -31.50
C LYS A 96 6.08 -2.06 -31.61
N GLY A 97 6.83 -2.26 -32.70
CA GLY A 97 7.67 -3.43 -32.88
C GLY A 97 8.81 -3.48 -31.85
N ALA A 98 9.40 -2.32 -31.53
CA ALA A 98 10.39 -2.20 -30.45
C ALA A 98 9.78 -2.51 -29.07
N LEU A 99 8.56 -2.03 -28.81
CA LEU A 99 7.82 -2.34 -27.58
C LEU A 99 7.54 -3.85 -27.44
N ASP A 100 7.04 -4.46 -28.52
CA ASP A 100 6.75 -5.90 -28.54
C ASP A 100 8.04 -6.73 -28.37
N ALA A 101 9.18 -6.26 -28.90
CA ALA A 101 10.48 -6.92 -28.72
C ALA A 101 10.95 -6.85 -27.26
N ALA A 102 10.89 -5.67 -26.63
CA ALA A 102 11.30 -5.47 -25.24
C ALA A 102 10.43 -6.30 -24.26
N THR A 103 9.11 -6.32 -24.46
CA THR A 103 8.19 -7.09 -23.61
C THR A 103 8.36 -8.60 -23.79
N ARG A 104 8.59 -9.09 -25.02
CA ARG A 104 8.97 -10.51 -25.24
C ARG A 104 10.27 -10.87 -24.53
N GLN A 105 11.28 -10.01 -24.59
CA GLN A 105 12.54 -10.23 -23.89
C GLN A 105 12.32 -10.34 -22.37
N LEU A 106 11.59 -9.40 -21.76
CA LEU A 106 11.25 -9.43 -20.34
C LEU A 106 10.46 -10.69 -19.94
N SER A 107 9.54 -11.15 -20.79
CA SER A 107 8.78 -12.38 -20.54
C SER A 107 9.65 -13.64 -20.47
N SER A 108 10.84 -13.62 -21.08
CA SER A 108 11.81 -14.72 -21.03
C SER A 108 12.73 -14.70 -19.80
N TYR A 109 12.77 -13.58 -19.06
CA TYR A 109 13.67 -13.41 -17.92
C TYR A 109 13.15 -14.08 -16.64
N PRO A 110 14.01 -14.42 -15.68
CA PRO A 110 13.58 -14.91 -14.37
C PRO A 110 12.64 -13.91 -13.65
N PRO A 111 11.68 -14.39 -12.84
CA PRO A 111 10.87 -13.51 -11.99
C PRO A 111 11.76 -12.78 -10.96
N LEU A 112 11.38 -11.58 -10.51
CA LEU A 112 12.09 -10.88 -9.43
C LEU A 112 11.72 -11.48 -8.06
N VAL A 113 10.46 -11.87 -7.89
CA VAL A 113 9.94 -12.46 -6.65
C VAL A 113 9.25 -13.78 -6.91
N PHE A 114 9.22 -14.65 -5.91
CA PHE A 114 8.48 -15.91 -5.97
C PHE A 114 7.03 -15.73 -5.47
N ALA A 115 6.08 -16.42 -6.10
CA ALA A 115 4.65 -16.35 -5.75
C ALA A 115 4.37 -16.68 -4.27
N GLY A 116 5.13 -17.63 -3.69
CA GLY A 116 5.04 -17.96 -2.27
C GLY A 116 5.38 -16.79 -1.35
N GLU A 117 6.31 -15.92 -1.74
CA GLU A 117 6.68 -14.73 -0.96
C GLU A 117 5.56 -13.67 -0.96
N ALA A 118 4.84 -13.53 -2.07
CA ALA A 118 3.68 -12.66 -2.15
C ALA A 118 2.51 -13.19 -1.29
N ARG A 119 2.32 -14.52 -1.23
CA ARG A 119 1.35 -15.14 -0.30
C ARG A 119 1.74 -14.92 1.15
N GLU A 120 3.02 -15.08 1.49
CA GLU A 120 3.50 -14.81 2.84
C GLU A 120 3.23 -13.35 3.23
N LEU A 121 3.54 -12.40 2.34
CA LEU A 121 3.21 -10.99 2.56
C LEU A 121 1.70 -10.76 2.74
N THR A 122 0.85 -11.48 2.00
CA THR A 122 -0.61 -11.41 2.18
C THR A 122 -1.01 -11.87 3.59
N THR A 123 -0.41 -12.96 4.09
CA THR A 123 -0.63 -13.46 5.46
C THR A 123 -0.21 -12.42 6.51
N GLU A 124 0.97 -11.81 6.34
CA GLU A 124 1.48 -10.78 7.25
C GLU A 124 0.61 -9.52 7.23
N LEU A 125 0.18 -9.05 6.06
CA LEU A 125 -0.77 -7.95 5.94
C LEU A 125 -2.15 -8.31 6.50
N GLY A 126 -2.50 -9.60 6.52
CA GLY A 126 -3.69 -10.11 7.21
C GLY A 126 -3.62 -9.87 8.72
N LYS A 127 -2.44 -10.03 9.34
CA LYS A 127 -2.20 -9.66 10.75
C LYS A 127 -2.36 -8.16 10.95
N VAL A 128 -1.85 -7.35 10.02
CA VAL A 128 -2.02 -5.88 10.07
C VAL A 128 -3.51 -5.50 10.01
N ALA A 129 -4.29 -6.13 9.13
CA ALA A 129 -5.73 -5.85 9.01
C ALA A 129 -6.52 -6.18 10.29
N ARG A 130 -6.05 -7.14 11.10
CA ARG A 130 -6.62 -7.48 12.42
C ARG A 130 -6.04 -6.63 13.57
N GLY A 131 -5.04 -5.81 13.27
CA GLY A 131 -4.31 -5.01 14.24
C GLY A 131 -3.43 -5.83 15.18
N GLU A 132 -2.84 -6.90 14.64
CA GLU A 132 -1.85 -7.77 15.28
C GLU A 132 -0.42 -7.45 14.80
N ALA A 133 -0.27 -6.55 13.82
CA ALA A 133 1.00 -6.10 13.26
C ALA A 133 0.84 -4.67 12.71
N PHE A 134 1.93 -4.01 12.35
CA PHE A 134 1.94 -2.68 11.73
C PHE A 134 2.71 -2.69 10.40
N LEU A 135 2.22 -1.98 9.38
CA LEU A 135 2.87 -1.86 8.08
C LEU A 135 3.77 -0.62 8.02
N LEU A 136 5.05 -0.82 7.75
CA LEU A 136 6.00 0.24 7.38
C LEU A 136 6.37 0.08 5.90
N GLN A 137 5.80 0.94 5.06
CA GLN A 137 6.16 1.04 3.65
C GLN A 137 6.97 2.32 3.39
N GLY A 138 8.16 2.19 2.79
CA GLY A 138 8.99 3.36 2.54
C GLY A 138 10.13 3.15 1.54
N GLY A 139 10.63 4.24 0.99
CA GLY A 139 11.73 4.28 0.04
C GLY A 139 11.60 5.47 -0.90
N ASP A 140 12.25 5.39 -2.06
CA ASP A 140 12.31 6.52 -2.98
C ASP A 140 10.95 6.93 -3.54
N CYS A 141 10.87 8.21 -3.93
CA CYS A 141 9.76 8.68 -4.75
C CYS A 141 9.84 7.94 -6.08
N ALA A 142 10.86 8.21 -6.90
CA ALA A 142 11.23 7.46 -8.08
C ALA A 142 12.68 6.95 -7.92
N GLU A 143 12.92 5.68 -8.20
CA GLU A 143 14.28 5.20 -8.40
C GLU A 143 14.82 5.77 -9.73
N SER A 144 16.13 6.06 -9.78
CA SER A 144 16.80 6.55 -10.99
C SER A 144 17.98 5.65 -11.36
N PHE A 145 18.16 5.45 -12.66
CA PHE A 145 19.27 4.72 -13.24
C PHE A 145 20.61 5.39 -12.96
N ALA A 146 20.63 6.71 -12.79
CA ALA A 146 21.84 7.48 -12.46
C ALA A 146 22.24 7.34 -10.98
N GLU A 147 21.27 7.08 -10.08
CA GLU A 147 21.50 6.89 -8.65
C GLU A 147 21.69 5.41 -8.25
N PHE A 148 21.87 4.52 -9.24
CA PHE A 148 22.05 3.09 -9.02
C PHE A 148 23.42 2.78 -8.39
N HIS A 149 23.47 2.82 -7.06
CA HIS A 149 24.67 2.63 -6.27
C HIS A 149 24.39 1.81 -5.00
N PRO A 150 25.26 0.85 -4.63
CA PRO A 150 25.03 -0.04 -3.48
C PRO A 150 24.89 0.70 -2.14
N ASN A 151 25.59 1.83 -1.96
CA ASN A 151 25.45 2.64 -0.74
C ASN A 151 24.04 3.25 -0.62
N ASN A 152 23.44 3.72 -1.72
CA ASN A 152 22.10 4.31 -1.68
C ASN A 152 21.06 3.26 -1.27
N ILE A 153 21.17 2.06 -1.85
CA ILE A 153 20.31 0.91 -1.51
C ILE A 153 20.48 0.54 -0.04
N ARG A 154 21.73 0.38 0.42
CA ARG A 154 22.07 0.05 1.81
C ARG A 154 21.52 1.09 2.78
N ASP A 155 21.74 2.36 2.51
CA ASP A 155 21.40 3.43 3.44
C ASP A 155 19.89 3.63 3.53
N THR A 156 19.13 3.52 2.42
CA THR A 156 17.67 3.50 2.47
C THR A 156 17.13 2.28 3.23
N PHE A 157 17.68 1.09 2.96
CA PHE A 157 17.33 -0.13 3.72
C PHE A 157 17.58 0.04 5.22
N ARG A 158 18.72 0.64 5.59
CA ARG A 158 19.10 0.94 6.97
C ARG A 158 18.11 1.87 7.66
N VAL A 159 17.65 2.95 7.02
CA VAL A 159 16.63 3.84 7.62
C VAL A 159 15.33 3.08 7.85
N ILE A 160 14.89 2.23 6.91
CA ILE A 160 13.68 1.41 7.10
C ILE A 160 13.84 0.47 8.32
N LEU A 161 15.00 -0.17 8.49
CA LEU A 161 15.27 -1.00 9.67
C LEU A 161 15.27 -0.19 10.98
N GLN A 162 15.87 1.00 10.99
CA GLN A 162 15.86 1.89 12.16
C GLN A 162 14.43 2.28 12.55
N MET A 163 13.59 2.64 11.57
CA MET A 163 12.19 2.94 11.83
C MET A 163 11.44 1.69 12.34
N ALA A 164 11.63 0.54 11.69
CA ALA A 164 10.96 -0.70 12.05
C ALA A 164 11.27 -1.15 13.48
N VAL A 165 12.53 -1.01 13.92
CA VAL A 165 12.92 -1.42 15.27
C VAL A 165 12.34 -0.50 16.34
N VAL A 166 12.29 0.81 16.08
CA VAL A 166 11.63 1.79 16.97
C VAL A 166 10.13 1.46 17.10
N LEU A 167 9.45 1.22 15.98
CA LEU A 167 8.03 0.87 15.96
C LEU A 167 7.74 -0.45 16.69
N THR A 168 8.53 -1.48 16.41
CA THR A 168 8.40 -2.82 17.02
C THR A 168 8.63 -2.75 18.52
N PHE A 169 9.72 -2.10 18.95
CA PHE A 169 10.08 -2.00 20.36
C PHE A 169 9.04 -1.19 21.15
N ALA A 170 8.53 -0.10 20.59
CA ALA A 170 7.52 0.72 21.24
C ALA A 170 6.18 -0.03 21.33
N SER A 171 5.58 -0.36 20.18
CA SER A 171 4.21 -0.89 20.09
C SER A 171 4.05 -2.32 20.61
N LYS A 172 5.14 -3.08 20.68
CA LYS A 172 5.14 -4.54 20.91
C LYS A 172 4.36 -5.32 19.86
N LEU A 173 4.22 -4.75 18.66
CA LEU A 173 3.66 -5.40 17.49
C LEU A 173 4.78 -5.71 16.46
N PRO A 174 4.68 -6.82 15.72
CA PRO A 174 5.49 -7.05 14.53
C PRO A 174 5.34 -5.90 13.53
N THR A 175 6.45 -5.48 12.92
CA THR A 175 6.44 -4.49 11.82
C THR A 175 6.72 -5.19 10.49
N VAL A 176 5.76 -5.15 9.56
CA VAL A 176 5.91 -5.61 8.17
C VAL A 176 6.67 -4.53 7.39
N LYS A 177 7.84 -4.89 6.84
CA LYS A 177 8.76 -3.94 6.17
C LYS A 177 8.61 -4.07 4.66
N LEU A 178 8.17 -3.00 4.01
CA LEU A 178 7.89 -2.98 2.58
C LEU A 178 8.64 -1.83 1.90
N GLY A 179 9.67 -2.16 1.12
CA GLY A 179 10.46 -1.19 0.37
C GLY A 179 9.74 -0.66 -0.87
N ARG A 180 9.78 0.65 -1.09
CA ARG A 180 9.53 1.27 -2.41
C ARG A 180 10.83 1.21 -3.22
N MET A 181 11.25 -0.01 -3.55
CA MET A 181 12.58 -0.32 -4.07
C MET A 181 12.51 -1.48 -5.06
N ALA A 182 13.49 -1.55 -5.96
CA ALA A 182 13.62 -2.58 -6.98
C ALA A 182 12.46 -2.61 -8.00
N GLY A 183 11.94 -1.45 -8.40
CA GLY A 183 10.91 -1.37 -9.45
C GLY A 183 10.18 -0.04 -9.56
N GLN A 184 10.42 0.89 -8.63
CA GLN A 184 9.68 2.15 -8.50
C GLN A 184 10.22 3.24 -9.44
N PHE A 185 10.37 2.92 -10.73
CA PHE A 185 10.90 3.85 -11.73
C PHE A 185 9.82 4.71 -12.38
N ALA A 186 8.68 4.12 -12.76
CA ALA A 186 7.64 4.82 -13.53
C ALA A 186 6.86 5.82 -12.68
N LYS A 187 6.46 6.95 -13.29
CA LYS A 187 5.78 8.05 -12.62
C LYS A 187 4.60 8.63 -13.40
N PRO A 188 3.42 8.80 -12.75
CA PRO A 188 2.31 9.48 -13.38
C PRO A 188 2.55 10.99 -13.38
N ARG A 189 2.02 11.68 -14.38
CA ARG A 189 2.20 13.12 -14.59
C ARG A 189 0.85 13.83 -14.68
N SER A 190 0.82 15.07 -14.19
CA SER A 190 -0.39 15.90 -14.25
C SER A 190 -0.64 16.47 -15.65
N ALA A 191 0.38 16.54 -16.49
CA ALA A 191 0.31 16.96 -17.88
C ALA A 191 1.20 16.04 -18.74
N ASP A 192 0.85 15.88 -20.01
CA ASP A 192 1.60 15.03 -20.94
C ASP A 192 2.89 15.70 -21.44
N THR A 193 2.93 17.03 -21.43
CA THR A 193 4.08 17.86 -21.81
C THR A 193 4.56 18.75 -20.65
N GLU A 194 5.76 19.27 -20.78
CA GLU A 194 6.42 20.20 -19.87
C GLU A 194 7.03 21.34 -20.71
N VAL A 195 6.86 22.58 -20.25
CA VAL A 195 7.39 23.77 -20.92
C VAL A 195 8.48 24.39 -20.04
N ILE A 196 9.69 24.48 -20.56
CA ILE A 196 10.84 25.14 -19.91
C ILE A 196 11.43 26.13 -20.92
N ASP A 197 11.60 27.38 -20.51
CA ASP A 197 12.15 28.46 -21.34
C ASP A 197 11.50 28.59 -22.73
N GLY A 198 10.19 28.35 -22.80
CA GLY A 198 9.40 28.46 -24.04
C GLY A 198 9.45 27.25 -24.96
N VAL A 199 10.21 26.20 -24.62
CA VAL A 199 10.26 24.93 -25.37
C VAL A 199 9.32 23.93 -24.72
N GLU A 200 8.43 23.30 -25.49
CA GLU A 200 7.50 22.27 -25.03
C GLU A 200 7.99 20.87 -25.43
N LEU A 201 8.18 19.99 -24.45
CA LEU A 201 8.60 18.60 -24.66
C LEU A 201 7.71 17.62 -23.88
N PRO A 202 7.67 16.32 -24.21
CA PRO A 202 7.02 15.32 -23.37
C PRO A 202 7.52 15.38 -21.93
N SER A 203 6.59 15.24 -20.97
CA SER A 203 6.95 15.15 -19.56
C SER A 203 7.81 13.91 -19.29
N TYR A 204 8.80 14.06 -18.41
CA TYR A 204 9.53 12.93 -17.84
C TYR A 204 8.57 12.00 -17.07
N ARG A 205 8.55 10.71 -17.39
CA ARG A 205 7.61 9.72 -16.81
C ARG A 205 8.34 8.64 -15.99
N GLY A 206 9.56 8.93 -15.56
CA GLY A 206 10.39 7.96 -14.86
C GLY A 206 11.33 7.22 -15.80
N ASP A 207 12.44 6.72 -15.24
CA ASP A 207 13.55 6.18 -16.04
C ASP A 207 13.19 4.93 -16.83
N ASN A 208 12.13 4.20 -16.44
CA ASN A 208 11.56 3.09 -17.20
C ASN A 208 10.85 3.51 -18.50
N VAL A 209 10.63 4.80 -18.72
CA VAL A 209 9.91 5.34 -19.88
C VAL A 209 10.82 6.21 -20.73
N ASN A 210 11.35 7.30 -20.17
CA ASN A 210 12.18 8.26 -20.88
C ASN A 210 13.24 8.87 -19.95
N ASP A 211 14.16 9.64 -20.51
CA ASP A 211 15.21 10.31 -19.74
C ASP A 211 14.70 11.59 -19.08
N ILE A 212 15.38 12.01 -18.02
CA ILE A 212 15.09 13.26 -17.35
C ILE A 212 15.56 14.49 -18.15
N ALA A 213 16.66 14.36 -18.90
CA ALA A 213 17.25 15.46 -19.65
C ALA A 213 16.20 16.16 -20.53
N PHE A 214 16.13 17.49 -20.46
CA PHE A 214 15.14 18.28 -21.19
C PHE A 214 15.59 18.53 -22.63
N THR A 215 15.66 17.46 -23.41
CA THR A 215 15.98 17.49 -24.85
C THR A 215 14.96 16.66 -25.62
N PRO A 216 14.68 16.98 -26.90
CA PRO A 216 13.74 16.24 -27.72
C PRO A 216 14.03 14.74 -27.74
N GLU A 217 15.29 14.35 -27.93
CA GLU A 217 15.71 12.95 -28.05
C GLU A 217 15.53 12.20 -26.74
N ALA A 218 15.92 12.80 -25.63
CA ALA A 218 15.91 12.16 -24.33
C ALA A 218 14.48 11.98 -23.77
N ARG A 219 13.53 12.83 -24.20
CA ARG A 219 12.12 12.76 -23.79
C ARG A 219 11.28 11.77 -24.60
N ILE A 220 11.79 11.20 -25.69
CA ILE A 220 11.11 10.15 -26.45
C ILE A 220 11.03 8.86 -25.60
N PRO A 221 9.84 8.26 -25.41
CA PRO A 221 9.72 6.98 -24.72
C PRO A 221 10.50 5.86 -25.43
N ASP A 222 11.34 5.14 -24.67
CA ASP A 222 12.18 4.04 -25.15
C ASP A 222 11.83 2.73 -24.42
N PRO A 223 11.28 1.71 -25.11
CA PRO A 223 10.94 0.43 -24.49
C PRO A 223 12.12 -0.33 -23.89
N GLN A 224 13.36 -0.11 -24.35
CA GLN A 224 14.55 -0.78 -23.81
C GLN A 224 14.85 -0.35 -22.37
N ARG A 225 14.37 0.83 -21.96
CA ARG A 225 14.44 1.27 -20.57
C ARG A 225 13.71 0.34 -19.60
N MET A 226 12.65 -0.36 -20.04
CA MET A 226 12.00 -1.38 -19.22
C MET A 226 12.92 -2.59 -18.95
N VAL A 227 13.73 -2.98 -19.94
CA VAL A 227 14.71 -4.07 -19.81
C VAL A 227 15.82 -3.66 -18.85
N GLN A 228 16.33 -2.43 -18.99
CA GLN A 228 17.31 -1.87 -18.06
C GLN A 228 16.76 -1.77 -16.63
N GLY A 229 15.51 -1.30 -16.48
CA GLY A 229 14.80 -1.23 -15.22
C GLY A 229 14.72 -2.59 -14.53
N TYR A 230 14.35 -3.64 -15.26
CA TYR A 230 14.39 -5.02 -14.75
C TYR A 230 15.78 -5.42 -14.23
N SER A 231 16.85 -5.15 -14.99
CA SER A 231 18.20 -5.50 -14.57
C SER A 231 18.63 -4.79 -13.29
N GLN A 232 18.28 -3.51 -13.14
CA GLN A 232 18.54 -2.76 -11.90
C GLN A 232 17.68 -3.23 -10.73
N SER A 233 16.40 -3.56 -10.98
CA SER A 233 15.53 -4.20 -10.00
C SER A 233 16.11 -5.52 -9.49
N ALA A 234 16.56 -6.39 -10.39
CA ALA A 234 17.14 -7.69 -10.04
C ALA A 234 18.40 -7.53 -9.17
N ALA A 235 19.31 -6.62 -9.56
CA ALA A 235 20.53 -6.34 -8.82
C ALA A 235 20.24 -5.72 -7.43
N THR A 236 19.29 -4.78 -7.37
CA THR A 236 18.85 -4.14 -6.13
C THR A 236 18.22 -5.14 -5.17
N LEU A 237 17.28 -5.96 -5.66
CA LEU A 237 16.62 -6.97 -4.85
C LEU A 237 17.59 -8.05 -4.38
N ASN A 238 18.54 -8.48 -5.21
CA ASN A 238 19.59 -9.40 -4.79
C ASN A 238 20.42 -8.84 -3.63
N LEU A 239 20.80 -7.56 -3.69
CA LEU A 239 21.52 -6.89 -2.61
C LEU A 239 20.66 -6.75 -1.34
N LEU A 240 19.38 -6.39 -1.48
CA LEU A 240 18.44 -6.32 -0.37
C LEU A 240 18.27 -7.67 0.33
N ARG A 241 18.15 -8.77 -0.43
CA ARG A 241 18.10 -10.14 0.12
C ARG A 241 19.38 -10.48 0.88
N ALA A 242 20.54 -10.07 0.36
CA ALA A 242 21.82 -10.26 1.04
C ALA A 242 21.91 -9.46 2.35
N PHE A 243 21.40 -8.22 2.41
CA PHE A 243 21.35 -7.46 3.67
C PHE A 243 20.33 -8.03 4.68
N ALA A 244 19.15 -8.42 4.19
CA ALA A 244 18.07 -8.96 5.01
C ALA A 244 18.44 -10.27 5.72
N ASN A 245 19.18 -11.16 5.04
CA ASN A 245 19.49 -12.50 5.56
C ASN A 245 20.98 -12.75 5.85
N GLY A 246 21.88 -11.93 5.31
CA GLY A 246 23.34 -12.07 5.45
C GLY A 246 23.93 -11.44 6.72
N GLY A 247 23.10 -11.13 7.72
CA GLY A 247 23.51 -10.64 9.03
C GLY A 247 23.55 -9.11 9.18
N TYR A 248 23.31 -8.33 8.13
CA TYR A 248 23.21 -6.86 8.25
C TYR A 248 21.98 -6.44 9.06
N ALA A 249 20.86 -7.16 8.88
CA ALA A 249 19.61 -6.95 9.61
C ALA A 249 19.57 -7.59 11.02
N ASN A 250 20.69 -8.14 11.50
CA ASN A 250 20.76 -8.73 12.83
C ASN A 250 20.57 -7.65 13.91
N LEU A 251 19.65 -7.87 14.85
CA LEU A 251 19.30 -6.89 15.89
C LEU A 251 20.47 -6.56 16.83
N HIS A 252 21.47 -7.45 17.01
CA HIS A 252 22.71 -7.12 17.74
C HIS A 252 23.53 -6.01 17.05
N GLN A 253 23.24 -5.71 15.78
CA GLN A 253 23.87 -4.63 15.04
C GLN A 253 23.07 -3.32 15.07
N VAL A 254 22.02 -3.21 15.88
CA VAL A 254 21.14 -2.03 15.91
C VAL A 254 21.91 -0.71 16.12
N HIS A 255 22.95 -0.70 16.96
CA HIS A 255 23.81 0.48 17.15
C HIS A 255 24.57 0.88 15.87
N LYS A 256 24.99 -0.12 15.09
CA LYS A 256 25.65 0.08 13.79
C LYS A 256 24.71 0.64 12.74
N TRP A 257 23.40 0.70 12.99
CA TRP A 257 22.46 1.34 12.07
C TRP A 257 22.36 2.85 12.24
N THR A 258 23.05 3.46 13.21
CA THR A 258 23.07 4.93 13.36
C THR A 258 23.89 5.60 12.25
N LEU A 259 23.24 6.23 11.28
CA LEU A 259 23.92 6.93 10.17
C LEU A 259 24.83 8.05 10.70
N ASP A 260 26.07 8.12 10.21
CA ASP A 260 27.14 8.97 10.75
C ASP A 260 26.76 10.47 10.78
N PHE A 261 26.00 10.92 9.78
CA PHE A 261 25.55 12.31 9.68
C PHE A 261 24.39 12.66 10.63
N MET A 262 23.81 11.68 11.33
CA MET A 262 22.81 11.92 12.38
C MET A 262 23.45 12.35 13.72
N GLY A 263 24.78 12.28 13.84
CA GLY A 263 25.50 12.67 15.05
C GLY A 263 25.33 14.16 15.33
N LYS A 264 24.36 14.50 16.21
CA LYS A 264 24.07 15.78 16.91
C LYS A 264 22.56 16.09 17.07
N SER A 265 21.64 15.24 16.60
CA SER A 265 20.20 15.44 16.81
C SER A 265 19.72 14.90 18.17
N PRO A 266 18.74 15.55 18.86
CA PRO A 266 18.05 14.96 20.02
C PRO A 266 17.46 13.57 19.73
N TRP A 267 17.06 13.31 18.49
CA TRP A 267 16.51 12.01 18.08
C TRP A 267 17.55 10.91 18.01
N SER A 268 18.82 11.24 17.76
CA SER A 268 19.91 10.25 17.80
C SER A 268 20.18 9.77 19.22
N ALA A 269 20.04 10.65 20.22
CA ALA A 269 20.11 10.27 21.63
C ALA A 269 18.95 9.36 22.03
N LYS A 270 17.71 9.67 21.61
CA LYS A 270 16.56 8.78 21.83
C LYS A 270 16.71 7.43 21.13
N PHE A 271 17.27 7.40 19.92
CA PHE A 271 17.52 6.14 19.23
C PHE A 271 18.61 5.32 19.92
N ALA A 272 19.67 5.96 20.43
CA ALA A 272 20.68 5.28 21.24
C ALA A 272 20.06 4.62 22.48
N ASP A 273 19.19 5.33 23.22
CA ASP A 273 18.46 4.76 24.37
C ASP A 273 17.61 3.54 23.98
N VAL A 274 16.86 3.63 22.86
CA VAL A 274 16.09 2.49 22.36
C VAL A 274 17.01 1.32 21.97
N ALA A 275 18.12 1.60 21.30
CA ALA A 275 19.10 0.60 20.90
C ALA A 275 19.73 -0.10 22.13
N ASP A 276 20.11 0.66 23.17
CA ASP A 276 20.65 0.12 24.42
C ASP A 276 19.64 -0.82 25.09
N ARG A 277 18.37 -0.40 25.19
CA ARG A 277 17.28 -1.21 25.76
C ARG A 277 16.96 -2.47 24.95
N ILE A 278 17.14 -2.43 23.63
CA ILE A 278 17.04 -3.63 22.79
C ILE A 278 18.21 -4.56 23.08
N GLY A 279 19.43 -4.03 23.21
CA GLY A 279 20.61 -4.79 23.63
C GLY A 279 20.37 -5.53 24.94
N GLU A 280 19.91 -4.83 25.98
CA GLU A 280 19.58 -5.43 27.28
C GLU A 280 18.52 -6.54 27.16
N ALA A 281 17.50 -6.35 26.32
CA ALA A 281 16.45 -7.35 26.11
C ALA A 281 16.99 -8.59 25.38
N LEU A 282 17.89 -8.42 24.41
CA LEU A 282 18.55 -9.52 23.71
C LEU A 282 19.49 -10.29 24.65
N ASP A 283 20.27 -9.60 25.48
CA ASP A 283 21.14 -10.21 26.48
C ASP A 283 20.32 -11.05 27.48
N PHE A 284 19.16 -10.55 27.90
CA PHE A 284 18.22 -11.31 28.74
C PHE A 284 17.67 -12.55 28.01
N MET A 285 17.24 -12.43 26.75
CA MET A 285 16.79 -13.56 25.95
C MET A 285 17.88 -14.62 25.80
N GLU A 286 19.12 -14.21 25.56
CA GLU A 286 20.28 -15.09 25.45
C GLU A 286 20.55 -15.80 26.78
N ALA A 287 20.46 -15.10 27.91
CA ALA A 287 20.56 -15.71 29.24
C ALA A 287 19.44 -16.74 29.51
N CYS A 288 18.27 -16.59 28.87
CA CYS A 288 17.19 -17.58 28.88
C CYS A 288 17.37 -18.71 27.84
N GLY A 289 18.47 -18.74 27.09
CA GLY A 289 18.75 -19.74 26.06
C GLY A 289 18.11 -19.45 24.69
N ILE A 290 17.61 -18.23 24.48
CA ILE A 290 17.05 -17.75 23.21
C ILE A 290 18.05 -16.82 22.56
N ASN A 291 18.77 -17.33 21.57
CA ASN A 291 19.80 -16.60 20.84
C ASN A 291 19.69 -16.84 19.32
N PRO A 292 20.48 -16.12 18.50
CA PRO A 292 20.42 -16.24 17.04
C PRO A 292 20.76 -17.64 16.48
N ASP A 293 21.43 -18.50 17.24
CA ASP A 293 21.70 -19.90 16.85
C ASP A 293 20.50 -20.81 17.09
N THR A 294 19.72 -20.54 18.14
CA THR A 294 18.49 -21.27 18.49
C THR A 294 17.23 -20.74 17.79
N VAL A 295 17.19 -19.44 17.49
CA VAL A 295 16.06 -18.73 16.86
C VAL A 295 16.57 -17.91 15.68
N PRO A 296 16.62 -18.49 14.46
CA PRO A 296 17.14 -17.83 13.26
C PRO A 296 16.46 -16.50 12.91
N GLN A 297 15.23 -16.28 13.37
CA GLN A 297 14.49 -15.03 13.20
C GLN A 297 15.18 -13.82 13.85
N LEU A 298 16.16 -14.02 14.75
CA LEU A 298 16.99 -12.95 15.30
C LEU A 298 18.16 -12.56 14.38
N LYS A 299 18.55 -13.42 13.42
CA LYS A 299 19.69 -13.19 12.50
C LYS A 299 19.31 -12.39 11.26
N GLY A 300 18.06 -12.46 10.84
CA GLY A 300 17.58 -11.84 9.61
C GLY A 300 16.18 -11.27 9.78
N THR A 301 15.67 -10.68 8.71
CA THR A 301 14.32 -10.13 8.72
C THR A 301 13.70 -10.22 7.34
N ASP A 302 12.40 -10.44 7.26
CA ASP A 302 11.70 -10.39 5.99
C ASP A 302 11.63 -8.96 5.49
N PHE A 303 12.02 -8.75 4.23
CA PHE A 303 11.93 -7.45 3.56
C PHE A 303 11.33 -7.64 2.18
N TYR A 304 10.21 -6.96 1.95
CA TYR A 304 9.44 -7.06 0.73
C TYR A 304 9.67 -5.82 -0.14
N THR A 305 9.33 -5.92 -1.42
CA THR A 305 9.46 -4.83 -2.41
C THR A 305 8.09 -4.45 -2.97
N SER A 306 7.98 -3.19 -3.38
CA SER A 306 6.76 -2.64 -3.95
C SER A 306 7.02 -1.47 -4.89
N HIS A 307 6.11 -1.32 -5.86
CA HIS A 307 6.03 -0.15 -6.73
C HIS A 307 4.59 0.10 -7.19
N GLU A 308 4.36 1.27 -7.76
CA GLU A 308 3.11 1.57 -8.47
C GLU A 308 3.07 0.72 -9.74
N ALA A 309 2.06 -0.15 -9.87
CA ALA A 309 1.82 -0.88 -11.10
C ALA A 309 1.26 0.10 -12.13
N LEU A 310 2.13 0.90 -12.75
CA LEU A 310 1.77 1.99 -13.65
C LEU A 310 1.95 1.60 -15.11
N LEU A 311 3.10 1.00 -15.42
CA LEU A 311 3.52 0.69 -16.79
C LEU A 311 3.10 -0.75 -17.15
N LEU A 312 1.82 -0.94 -17.48
CA LEU A 312 1.22 -2.27 -17.64
C LEU A 312 1.92 -3.22 -18.64
N PRO A 313 2.58 -2.77 -19.74
CA PRO A 313 3.40 -3.66 -20.56
C PRO A 313 4.57 -4.31 -19.78
N TYR A 314 5.16 -3.60 -18.82
CA TYR A 314 6.20 -4.13 -17.93
C TYR A 314 5.63 -5.15 -16.96
N GLU A 315 4.55 -4.78 -16.27
CA GLU A 315 3.86 -5.64 -15.29
C GLU A 315 3.34 -6.93 -15.95
N GLN A 316 2.71 -6.82 -17.12
CA GLN A 316 2.25 -7.98 -17.90
C GLN A 316 3.41 -8.91 -18.27
N ALA A 317 4.55 -8.37 -18.72
CA ALA A 317 5.70 -9.19 -19.11
C ALA A 317 6.33 -9.95 -17.93
N LEU A 318 6.18 -9.43 -16.71
CA LEU A 318 6.66 -10.04 -15.47
C LEU A 318 5.56 -10.82 -14.72
N THR A 319 4.37 -10.96 -15.29
CA THR A 319 3.31 -11.78 -14.72
C THR A 319 3.51 -13.26 -15.07
N ARG A 320 3.52 -14.12 -14.05
CA ARG A 320 3.80 -15.55 -14.16
C ARG A 320 2.72 -16.36 -13.46
N GLN A 321 2.49 -17.57 -13.99
CA GLN A 321 1.62 -18.54 -13.35
C GLN A 321 2.43 -19.30 -12.29
N ASP A 322 1.92 -19.36 -11.06
CA ASP A 322 2.52 -20.18 -10.01
C ASP A 322 2.36 -21.66 -10.37
N SER A 323 3.46 -22.40 -10.42
CA SER A 323 3.47 -23.83 -10.69
C SER A 323 2.71 -24.66 -9.64
N LEU A 324 2.54 -24.13 -8.41
CA LEU A 324 1.88 -24.86 -7.33
C LEU A 324 0.35 -24.71 -7.34
N THR A 325 -0.15 -23.50 -7.57
CA THR A 325 -1.60 -23.21 -7.48
C THR A 325 -2.26 -23.00 -8.84
N GLY A 326 -1.48 -22.69 -9.88
CA GLY A 326 -2.01 -22.28 -11.18
C GLY A 326 -2.50 -20.83 -11.22
N ASP A 327 -2.39 -20.07 -10.12
CA ASP A 327 -2.79 -18.67 -10.08
C ASP A 327 -1.72 -17.76 -10.72
N TRP A 328 -2.14 -16.59 -11.18
CA TRP A 328 -1.23 -15.59 -11.73
C TRP A 328 -0.70 -14.67 -10.66
N TYR A 329 0.59 -14.35 -10.70
CA TYR A 329 1.25 -13.35 -9.86
C TYR A 329 2.05 -12.43 -10.74
N ASP A 330 1.96 -11.12 -10.48
CA ASP A 330 2.94 -10.20 -11.01
C ASP A 330 4.23 -10.38 -10.21
N THR A 331 5.26 -10.93 -10.86
CA THR A 331 6.53 -11.23 -10.22
C THR A 331 7.53 -10.09 -10.35
N SER A 332 7.08 -8.89 -10.73
CA SER A 332 7.88 -7.67 -10.69
C SER A 332 8.15 -7.18 -9.27
N ALA A 333 7.22 -7.43 -8.33
CA ALA A 333 7.37 -7.09 -6.92
C ALA A 333 6.45 -7.93 -6.02
N HIS A 334 6.70 -7.90 -4.71
CA HIS A 334 5.86 -8.62 -3.75
C HIS A 334 4.48 -7.97 -3.61
N PHE A 335 4.43 -6.64 -3.65
CA PHE A 335 3.22 -5.83 -3.48
C PHE A 335 3.16 -4.73 -4.53
N LEU A 336 1.98 -4.48 -5.09
CA LEU A 336 1.78 -3.44 -6.11
C LEU A 336 0.66 -2.51 -5.69
N TRP A 337 0.71 -1.23 -6.08
CA TRP A 337 -0.44 -0.33 -5.85
C TRP A 337 -0.94 0.37 -7.09
N ILE A 338 -2.23 0.74 -7.04
CA ILE A 338 -2.90 1.61 -8.00
C ILE A 338 -2.80 3.06 -7.52
N GLY A 339 -2.24 3.92 -8.37
CA GLY A 339 -2.12 5.35 -8.11
C GLY A 339 -3.45 6.09 -8.10
N ASP A 340 -3.45 7.31 -7.56
CA ASP A 340 -4.66 8.13 -7.42
C ASP A 340 -5.27 8.55 -8.78
N ARG A 341 -4.43 8.59 -9.83
CA ARG A 341 -4.82 8.99 -11.19
C ARG A 341 -5.27 7.81 -12.07
N THR A 342 -5.14 6.58 -11.58
CA THR A 342 -5.41 5.34 -12.32
C THR A 342 -6.47 4.45 -11.65
N ARG A 343 -7.03 4.87 -10.51
CA ARG A 343 -8.00 4.12 -9.70
C ARG A 343 -9.49 4.45 -9.95
N PHE A 344 -9.95 4.30 -11.18
CA PHE A 344 -11.33 4.60 -11.55
C PHE A 344 -12.05 3.35 -12.10
N GLU A 345 -13.39 3.40 -12.11
CA GLU A 345 -14.21 2.31 -12.64
C GLU A 345 -13.95 2.12 -14.14
N GLY A 346 -13.67 0.88 -14.57
CA GLY A 346 -13.27 0.58 -15.95
C GLY A 346 -11.79 0.84 -16.27
N SER A 347 -10.96 1.14 -15.27
CA SER A 347 -9.52 1.33 -15.43
C SER A 347 -8.78 0.05 -15.83
N SER A 348 -7.83 0.19 -16.76
CA SER A 348 -6.88 -0.88 -17.12
C SER A 348 -6.05 -1.36 -15.94
N HIS A 349 -5.71 -0.46 -15.01
CA HIS A 349 -4.93 -0.82 -13.81
C HIS A 349 -5.78 -1.64 -12.84
N VAL A 350 -7.05 -1.28 -12.67
CA VAL A 350 -7.98 -2.09 -11.85
C VAL A 350 -8.19 -3.47 -12.49
N GLU A 351 -8.35 -3.53 -13.82
CA GLU A 351 -8.48 -4.79 -14.57
C GLU A 351 -7.24 -5.67 -14.46
N PHE A 352 -6.04 -5.10 -14.51
CA PHE A 352 -4.82 -5.88 -14.34
C PHE A 352 -4.71 -6.45 -12.90
N LEU A 353 -4.83 -5.59 -11.89
CA LEU A 353 -4.59 -5.99 -10.50
C LEU A 353 -5.70 -6.88 -9.91
N ARG A 354 -6.91 -6.94 -10.50
CA ARG A 354 -7.96 -7.86 -10.01
C ARG A 354 -7.60 -9.34 -10.20
N GLY A 355 -6.76 -9.66 -11.18
CA GLY A 355 -6.48 -11.05 -11.56
C GLY A 355 -5.13 -11.62 -11.10
N ILE A 356 -4.24 -10.79 -10.55
CA ILE A 356 -2.99 -11.27 -9.93
C ILE A 356 -3.23 -11.67 -8.48
N GLY A 357 -2.40 -12.55 -7.90
CA GLY A 357 -2.49 -13.07 -6.54
C GLY A 357 -1.73 -12.25 -5.49
N ASN A 358 -0.95 -11.24 -5.90
CA ASN A 358 -0.19 -10.37 -4.99
C ASN A 358 -1.11 -9.62 -4.01
N PRO A 359 -0.67 -9.29 -2.79
CA PRO A 359 -1.34 -8.26 -2.02
C PRO A 359 -1.16 -6.91 -2.74
N ILE A 360 -2.21 -6.09 -2.74
CA ILE A 360 -2.27 -4.86 -3.51
C ILE A 360 -2.71 -3.65 -2.69
N GLY A 361 -2.25 -2.48 -3.11
CA GLY A 361 -2.58 -1.18 -2.55
C GLY A 361 -3.45 -0.34 -3.48
N MET A 362 -4.19 0.61 -2.92
CA MET A 362 -4.87 1.64 -3.68
C MET A 362 -4.77 2.98 -2.97
N LYS A 363 -4.27 4.00 -3.66
CA LYS A 363 -4.25 5.37 -3.13
C LYS A 363 -5.68 5.85 -2.89
N CYS A 364 -5.92 6.56 -1.80
CA CYS A 364 -7.24 7.07 -1.42
C CYS A 364 -7.12 8.57 -1.14
N GLY A 365 -7.33 9.38 -2.17
CA GLY A 365 -7.30 10.84 -2.08
C GLY A 365 -8.68 11.47 -1.79
N PRO A 366 -8.73 12.80 -1.58
CA PRO A 366 -9.95 13.53 -1.20
C PRO A 366 -11.12 13.43 -2.18
N SER A 367 -10.87 13.06 -3.44
CA SER A 367 -11.90 12.92 -4.47
C SER A 367 -12.64 11.58 -4.43
N LEU A 368 -12.19 10.61 -3.62
CA LEU A 368 -12.80 9.28 -3.59
C LEU A 368 -14.09 9.29 -2.76
N GLU A 369 -15.18 8.82 -3.36
CA GLU A 369 -16.45 8.64 -2.68
C GLU A 369 -16.65 7.21 -2.16
N PRO A 370 -17.39 7.03 -1.05
CA PRO A 370 -17.62 5.73 -0.43
C PRO A 370 -18.13 4.64 -1.38
N ASP A 371 -19.14 4.93 -2.20
CA ASP A 371 -19.73 3.92 -3.08
C ASP A 371 -18.78 3.49 -4.19
N ALA A 372 -17.95 4.41 -4.69
CA ALA A 372 -16.92 4.09 -5.67
C ALA A 372 -15.82 3.21 -5.03
N LEU A 373 -15.40 3.52 -3.80
CA LEU A 373 -14.46 2.68 -3.05
C LEU A 373 -15.00 1.27 -2.85
N LEU A 374 -16.25 1.11 -2.44
CA LEU A 374 -16.86 -0.20 -2.21
C LEU A 374 -16.92 -1.03 -3.51
N ARG A 375 -17.32 -0.44 -4.65
CA ARG A 375 -17.28 -1.15 -5.95
C ARG A 375 -15.87 -1.59 -6.36
N LEU A 376 -14.86 -0.74 -6.10
CA LEU A 376 -13.47 -1.10 -6.35
C LEU A 376 -13.02 -2.25 -5.45
N LEU A 377 -13.41 -2.27 -4.17
CA LEU A 377 -13.10 -3.35 -3.25
C LEU A 377 -13.78 -4.67 -3.63
N ASP A 378 -15.04 -4.63 -4.08
CA ASP A 378 -15.76 -5.80 -4.59
C ASP A 378 -15.09 -6.38 -5.83
N THR A 379 -14.43 -5.54 -6.64
CA THR A 379 -13.67 -5.97 -7.83
C THR A 379 -12.29 -6.52 -7.48
N LEU A 380 -11.56 -5.85 -6.59
CA LEU A 380 -10.14 -6.10 -6.32
C LEU A 380 -9.90 -7.15 -5.21
N ASN A 381 -10.90 -7.38 -4.36
CA ASN A 381 -10.88 -8.39 -3.31
C ASN A 381 -12.27 -9.04 -3.11
N PRO A 382 -12.82 -9.68 -4.14
CA PRO A 382 -14.15 -10.30 -4.09
C PRO A 382 -14.24 -11.38 -3.01
N GLY A 383 -13.15 -12.13 -2.79
CA GLY A 383 -13.06 -13.16 -1.76
C GLY A 383 -12.90 -12.62 -0.33
N ARG A 384 -12.81 -11.29 -0.14
CA ARG A 384 -12.61 -10.63 1.15
C ARG A 384 -11.45 -11.25 1.94
N VAL A 385 -10.35 -11.53 1.25
CA VAL A 385 -9.14 -12.09 1.85
C VAL A 385 -8.48 -10.99 2.68
N ALA A 386 -8.28 -11.22 3.98
CA ALA A 386 -7.56 -10.29 4.85
C ALA A 386 -6.11 -10.16 4.39
N GLY A 387 -5.60 -8.93 4.31
CA GLY A 387 -4.24 -8.63 3.83
C GLY A 387 -4.12 -8.46 2.32
N ARG A 388 -5.15 -8.81 1.54
CA ARG A 388 -5.18 -8.58 0.09
C ARG A 388 -5.20 -7.10 -0.27
N MET A 389 -5.97 -6.28 0.46
CA MET A 389 -6.15 -4.85 0.14
C MET A 389 -5.54 -3.95 1.20
N THR A 390 -4.72 -3.01 0.76
CA THR A 390 -4.26 -1.87 1.56
C THR A 390 -4.82 -0.56 0.98
N LEU A 391 -5.56 0.20 1.78
CA LEU A 391 -6.06 1.53 1.42
C LEU A 391 -5.07 2.59 1.91
N ILE A 392 -4.40 3.26 0.96
CA ILE A 392 -3.31 4.20 1.21
C ILE A 392 -3.84 5.63 1.14
N THR A 393 -4.23 6.20 2.28
CA THR A 393 -4.86 7.52 2.40
C THR A 393 -3.86 8.65 2.14
N ARG A 394 -4.26 9.70 1.41
CA ARG A 394 -3.39 10.86 1.09
C ARG A 394 -4.16 12.17 0.98
N TYR A 395 -4.72 12.62 2.09
CA TYR A 395 -5.67 13.73 2.13
C TYR A 395 -5.01 15.10 2.21
N GLY A 396 -3.84 15.20 2.84
CA GLY A 396 -3.29 16.45 3.34
C GLY A 396 -3.72 16.71 4.79
N HIS A 397 -2.84 17.38 5.53
CA HIS A 397 -3.03 17.68 6.96
C HIS A 397 -4.33 18.42 7.29
N ASP A 398 -4.82 19.25 6.38
CA ASP A 398 -5.99 20.12 6.55
C ASP A 398 -7.32 19.42 6.19
N LYS A 399 -7.26 18.23 5.58
CA LYS A 399 -8.44 17.57 5.01
C LYS A 399 -8.71 16.19 5.59
N ILE A 400 -7.73 15.56 6.22
CA ILE A 400 -7.84 14.16 6.62
C ILE A 400 -8.98 13.91 7.62
N GLU A 401 -9.14 14.75 8.64
CA GLU A 401 -10.17 14.56 9.67
C GLU A 401 -11.58 14.79 9.14
N ALA A 402 -11.75 15.66 8.13
CA ALA A 402 -13.04 15.89 7.49
C ALA A 402 -13.36 14.83 6.42
N GLY A 403 -12.34 14.37 5.69
CA GLY A 403 -12.49 13.56 4.49
C GLY A 403 -12.44 12.05 4.71
N LEU A 404 -11.58 11.56 5.59
CA LEU A 404 -11.37 10.12 5.79
C LEU A 404 -12.54 9.39 6.49
N PRO A 405 -13.25 9.96 7.50
CA PRO A 405 -14.26 9.23 8.26
C PRO A 405 -15.36 8.57 7.41
N LYS A 406 -15.80 9.22 6.32
CA LYS A 406 -16.85 8.66 5.44
C LYS A 406 -16.42 7.35 4.77
N LEU A 407 -15.14 7.23 4.39
CA LEU A 407 -14.60 6.00 3.79
C LEU A 407 -14.45 4.92 4.84
N VAL A 408 -13.90 5.25 6.01
CA VAL A 408 -13.71 4.30 7.12
C VAL A 408 -15.04 3.70 7.56
N ARG A 409 -16.07 4.54 7.75
CA ARG A 409 -17.43 4.07 8.10
C ARG A 409 -18.03 3.16 7.05
N ALA A 410 -17.84 3.46 5.77
CA ALA A 410 -18.39 2.65 4.69
C ALA A 410 -17.73 1.26 4.60
N VAL A 411 -16.39 1.23 4.64
CA VAL A 411 -15.61 -0.02 4.63
C VAL A 411 -15.92 -0.87 5.86
N LYS A 412 -15.99 -0.25 7.05
CA LYS A 412 -16.36 -0.93 8.30
C LYS A 412 -17.77 -1.50 8.23
N ARG A 413 -18.75 -0.74 7.73
CA ARG A 413 -20.16 -1.16 7.60
C ARG A 413 -20.31 -2.36 6.69
N GLU A 414 -19.63 -2.38 5.54
CA GLU A 414 -19.71 -3.52 4.61
C GLU A 414 -18.72 -4.65 4.97
N GLY A 415 -17.91 -4.49 6.02
CA GLY A 415 -17.02 -5.55 6.53
C GLY A 415 -15.90 -5.96 5.57
N HIS A 416 -15.29 -5.03 4.84
CA HIS A 416 -14.10 -5.36 4.03
C HIS A 416 -12.84 -5.41 4.91
N PRO A 417 -12.07 -6.53 4.89
CA PRO A 417 -10.87 -6.68 5.70
C PRO A 417 -9.67 -6.04 5.02
N VAL A 418 -9.53 -4.72 5.18
CA VAL A 418 -8.47 -3.92 4.58
C VAL A 418 -7.42 -3.51 5.60
N VAL A 419 -6.19 -3.30 5.14
CA VAL A 419 -5.18 -2.53 5.87
C VAL A 419 -5.38 -1.05 5.57
N TRP A 420 -5.46 -0.22 6.61
CA TRP A 420 -5.42 1.24 6.45
C TRP A 420 -3.97 1.71 6.59
N SER A 421 -3.47 2.45 5.60
CA SER A 421 -2.14 3.04 5.62
C SER A 421 -2.20 4.54 5.33
N CYS A 422 -1.39 5.33 6.03
CA CYS A 422 -1.29 6.76 5.83
C CYS A 422 -0.13 7.10 4.90
N ASP A 423 -0.39 7.82 3.82
CA ASP A 423 0.59 8.51 2.99
C ASP A 423 0.51 10.01 3.29
N PRO A 424 1.29 10.49 4.29
CA PRO A 424 1.27 11.90 4.69
C PRO A 424 2.10 12.80 3.77
N MET A 425 2.57 12.26 2.64
CA MET A 425 3.54 12.93 1.77
C MET A 425 2.83 13.63 0.61
N HIS A 426 2.05 12.87 -0.15
CA HIS A 426 1.49 13.33 -1.42
C HIS A 426 0.35 14.36 -1.27
N GLY A 427 -0.25 14.48 -0.08
CA GLY A 427 -1.25 15.50 0.23
C GLY A 427 -0.64 16.86 0.63
N ASN A 428 0.65 16.91 0.99
CA ASN A 428 1.28 18.05 1.66
C ASN A 428 2.38 18.74 0.82
N VAL A 429 2.41 18.53 -0.49
CA VAL A 429 3.37 19.19 -1.39
C VAL A 429 3.02 20.67 -1.55
N VAL A 430 4.03 21.54 -1.41
CA VAL A 430 3.95 22.97 -1.71
C VAL A 430 5.09 23.36 -2.65
N LYS A 431 4.96 24.53 -3.32
CA LYS A 431 6.04 25.14 -4.10
C LYS A 431 6.64 26.28 -3.27
N ALA A 432 7.92 26.19 -2.95
CA ALA A 432 8.68 27.21 -2.23
C ALA A 432 8.94 28.44 -3.14
N ALA A 433 9.33 29.56 -2.54
CA ALA A 433 9.55 30.82 -3.26
C ALA A 433 10.67 30.72 -4.31
N ASN A 434 11.66 29.86 -4.08
CA ASN A 434 12.77 29.57 -5.00
C ASN A 434 12.40 28.59 -6.13
N GLY A 435 11.14 28.15 -6.22
CA GLY A 435 10.64 27.29 -7.28
C GLY A 435 10.71 25.79 -7.00
N TYR A 436 11.45 25.35 -5.97
CA TYR A 436 11.48 23.95 -5.55
C TYR A 436 10.13 23.50 -5.01
N LYS A 437 9.77 22.24 -5.28
CA LYS A 437 8.73 21.57 -4.51
C LYS A 437 9.33 21.22 -3.15
N THR A 438 8.55 21.33 -2.09
CA THR A 438 8.93 20.85 -0.76
C THR A 438 7.69 20.35 -0.02
N ARG A 439 7.90 19.72 1.13
CA ARG A 439 6.84 19.28 2.04
C ARG A 439 7.23 19.75 3.46
N PRO A 440 6.44 20.65 4.08
CA PRO A 440 6.68 21.03 5.46
C PRO A 440 6.48 19.84 6.39
N PHE A 441 7.51 19.48 7.15
CA PHE A 441 7.49 18.30 8.00
C PHE A 441 6.36 18.33 9.04
N ASP A 442 6.03 19.50 9.59
CA ASP A 442 4.90 19.64 10.53
C ASP A 442 3.55 19.25 9.91
N ARG A 443 3.37 19.48 8.59
CA ARG A 443 2.15 19.05 7.89
C ARG A 443 2.12 17.53 7.72
N ILE A 444 3.28 16.93 7.45
CA ILE A 444 3.41 15.47 7.38
C ILE A 444 3.01 14.86 8.74
N LEU A 445 3.56 15.37 9.84
CA LEU A 445 3.21 14.91 11.19
C LEU A 445 1.74 15.16 11.53
N ALA A 446 1.18 16.31 11.14
CA ALA A 446 -0.22 16.65 11.39
C ALA A 446 -1.18 15.71 10.65
N GLU A 447 -0.89 15.33 9.40
CA GLU A 447 -1.71 14.34 8.70
C GLU A 447 -1.66 12.96 9.38
N VAL A 448 -0.48 12.53 9.83
CA VAL A 448 -0.36 11.28 10.62
C VAL A 448 -1.19 11.38 11.90
N ARG A 449 -1.15 12.51 12.62
CA ARG A 449 -1.98 12.74 13.81
C ARG A 449 -3.47 12.62 13.52
N GLY A 450 -3.93 13.28 12.45
CA GLY A 450 -5.33 13.19 12.01
C GLY A 450 -5.74 11.78 11.59
N PHE A 451 -4.86 11.01 10.93
CA PHE A 451 -5.11 9.63 10.53
C PHE A 451 -5.44 8.73 11.73
N PHE A 452 -4.60 8.72 12.76
CA PHE A 452 -4.86 7.94 13.98
C PHE A 452 -6.07 8.48 14.75
N ALA A 453 -6.27 9.79 14.79
CA ALA A 453 -7.43 10.39 15.47
C ALA A 453 -8.75 9.90 14.84
N VAL A 454 -8.82 9.85 13.51
CA VAL A 454 -9.96 9.29 12.78
C VAL A 454 -10.15 7.81 13.11
N HIS A 455 -9.09 7.00 13.01
CA HIS A 455 -9.21 5.56 13.27
C HIS A 455 -9.65 5.25 14.71
N ARG A 456 -9.11 5.98 15.70
CA ARG A 456 -9.53 5.91 17.09
C ARG A 456 -11.00 6.29 17.26
N ALA A 457 -11.44 7.40 16.68
CA ALA A 457 -12.83 7.86 16.78
C ALA A 457 -13.82 6.88 16.12
N GLU A 458 -13.42 6.26 15.01
CA GLU A 458 -14.26 5.28 14.30
C GLU A 458 -14.14 3.85 14.85
N GLY A 459 -13.28 3.62 15.85
CA GLY A 459 -13.02 2.29 16.43
C GLY A 459 -12.50 1.30 15.39
N THR A 460 -11.49 1.71 14.63
CA THR A 460 -10.78 0.92 13.62
C THR A 460 -9.28 1.05 13.83
N PHE A 461 -8.47 0.22 13.17
CA PHE A 461 -7.03 0.19 13.40
C PHE A 461 -6.26 1.03 12.37
N ALA A 462 -5.41 1.93 12.85
CA ALA A 462 -4.46 2.69 12.03
C ALA A 462 -3.26 1.80 11.66
N GLY A 463 -3.41 1.02 10.59
CA GLY A 463 -2.56 -0.15 10.33
C GLY A 463 -1.18 0.09 9.74
N GLY A 464 -0.86 1.27 9.23
CA GLY A 464 0.43 1.48 8.59
C GLY A 464 0.76 2.89 8.13
N ILE A 465 1.97 3.04 7.65
CA ILE A 465 2.51 4.26 7.03
C ILE A 465 3.10 3.93 5.65
N HIS A 466 3.00 4.88 4.73
CA HIS A 466 3.58 4.87 3.39
C HIS A 466 4.33 6.19 3.17
N ALA A 467 5.65 6.19 3.33
CA ALA A 467 6.46 7.40 3.29
C ALA A 467 7.48 7.38 2.15
N GLU A 468 7.72 8.53 1.54
CA GLU A 468 8.84 8.73 0.62
C GLU A 468 10.05 9.21 1.42
N MET A 469 11.12 8.44 1.42
CA MET A 469 12.26 8.62 2.31
C MET A 469 13.55 8.08 1.68
N THR A 470 14.69 8.59 2.15
CA THR A 470 16.01 8.16 1.67
C THR A 470 17.04 8.13 2.81
N GLY A 471 17.97 7.19 2.72
CA GLY A 471 19.16 7.16 3.59
C GLY A 471 20.21 8.20 3.23
N GLN A 472 20.05 8.90 2.11
CA GLN A 472 20.94 9.98 1.71
C GLN A 472 20.74 11.22 2.60
N ASN A 473 21.80 12.00 2.79
CA ASN A 473 21.73 13.26 3.52
C ASN A 473 21.18 14.37 2.62
N VAL A 474 19.86 14.43 2.45
CA VAL A 474 19.18 15.37 1.54
C VAL A 474 18.46 16.50 2.28
N THR A 475 18.23 17.61 1.56
CA THR A 475 17.48 18.78 2.03
C THR A 475 16.25 19.00 1.16
N GLU A 476 15.32 18.05 1.18
CA GLU A 476 14.15 18.06 0.28
C GLU A 476 12.86 18.51 0.97
N CYS A 477 12.62 18.06 2.22
CA CYS A 477 11.49 18.49 3.05
C CYS A 477 11.94 19.57 4.07
N THR A 478 11.19 20.67 4.19
CA THR A 478 11.46 21.72 5.18
C THR A 478 11.07 21.31 6.60
N GLY A 479 11.70 21.90 7.61
CA GLY A 479 11.44 21.62 9.02
C GLY A 479 12.16 20.37 9.55
N GLY A 480 11.56 19.71 10.55
CA GLY A 480 12.18 18.64 11.34
C GLY A 480 13.23 19.17 12.32
N ALA A 481 13.88 18.28 13.07
CA ALA A 481 14.84 18.68 14.10
C ALA A 481 16.03 19.53 13.64
N ILE A 482 16.41 19.44 12.36
CA ILE A 482 17.50 20.23 11.76
C ILE A 482 17.00 21.61 11.26
N ALA A 483 15.67 21.83 11.26
CA ALA A 483 15.01 23.06 10.83
C ALA A 483 15.44 23.49 9.41
N ILE A 484 15.32 22.58 8.44
CA ILE A 484 15.64 22.87 7.04
C ILE A 484 14.74 24.01 6.54
N THR A 485 15.36 25.10 6.08
CA THR A 485 14.68 26.28 5.56
C THR A 485 14.46 26.15 4.04
N GLU A 486 13.62 27.01 3.46
CA GLU A 486 13.44 27.06 2.00
C GLU A 486 14.76 27.36 1.28
N GLN A 487 15.62 28.22 1.86
CA GLN A 487 16.94 28.52 1.30
C GLN A 487 17.85 27.28 1.33
N GLY A 488 17.82 26.52 2.42
CA GLY A 488 18.61 25.30 2.60
C GLY A 488 18.21 24.15 1.68
N LEU A 489 17.08 24.26 0.96
CA LEU A 489 16.69 23.24 -0.01
C LEU A 489 17.77 23.07 -1.10
N ALA A 490 18.34 24.17 -1.57
CA ALA A 490 19.31 24.17 -2.67
C ALA A 490 20.63 23.44 -2.35
N ASP A 491 20.91 23.15 -1.07
CA ASP A 491 22.18 22.55 -0.66
C ASP A 491 22.32 21.11 -1.18
N ARG A 492 21.26 20.29 -1.04
CA ARG A 492 21.25 18.85 -1.35
C ARG A 492 19.87 18.37 -1.84
N TYR A 493 19.28 19.09 -2.81
CA TYR A 493 18.04 18.68 -3.46
C TYR A 493 18.35 17.69 -4.60
N HIS A 494 18.21 16.39 -4.34
CA HIS A 494 18.62 15.34 -5.28
C HIS A 494 17.43 14.67 -5.99
N THR A 495 16.21 14.77 -5.45
CA THR A 495 15.03 14.21 -6.10
C THR A 495 14.63 14.96 -7.38
N HIS A 496 14.18 14.18 -8.35
CA HIS A 496 13.64 14.68 -9.61
C HIS A 496 12.11 14.69 -9.66
N CYS A 497 11.47 14.01 -8.72
CA CYS A 497 10.02 13.89 -8.64
C CYS A 497 9.50 14.70 -7.47
N ASP A 498 9.28 14.05 -6.33
CA ASP A 498 8.77 14.67 -5.13
C ASP A 498 9.79 14.60 -3.96
N PRO A 499 9.74 15.60 -3.03
CA PRO A 499 10.61 15.69 -1.86
C PRO A 499 10.56 14.49 -0.91
N ARG A 500 11.68 13.86 -0.60
CA ARG A 500 11.79 12.74 0.33
C ARG A 500 12.12 13.23 1.74
N LEU A 501 11.70 12.45 2.75
CA LEU A 501 12.25 12.58 4.09
C LEU A 501 13.70 12.11 4.09
N ASN A 502 14.60 12.89 4.70
CA ASN A 502 15.94 12.38 5.01
C ASN A 502 15.89 11.41 6.21
N ALA A 503 17.02 10.78 6.53
CA ALA A 503 17.10 9.82 7.64
C ALA A 503 16.68 10.41 9.00
N GLY A 504 17.04 11.67 9.27
CA GLY A 504 16.70 12.34 10.53
C GLY A 504 15.19 12.57 10.68
N GLN A 505 14.56 13.10 9.64
CA GLN A 505 13.10 13.29 9.59
C GLN A 505 12.34 11.95 9.62
N SER A 506 12.87 10.93 8.97
CA SER A 506 12.28 9.58 8.96
C SER A 506 12.29 8.95 10.36
N LEU A 507 13.40 9.09 11.09
CA LEU A 507 13.50 8.61 12.47
C LEU A 507 12.57 9.40 13.41
N GLU A 508 12.50 10.72 13.25
CA GLU A 508 11.56 11.57 14.00
C GLU A 508 10.10 11.14 13.79
N LEU A 509 9.73 10.85 12.53
CA LEU A 509 8.42 10.29 12.20
C LEU A 509 8.19 8.92 12.88
N ALA A 510 9.18 8.04 12.92
CA ALA A 510 9.06 6.74 13.57
C ALA A 510 8.79 6.85 15.08
N PHE A 511 9.44 7.80 15.76
CA PHE A 511 9.17 8.05 17.18
C PHE A 511 7.76 8.60 17.43
N LEU A 512 7.26 9.48 16.56
CA LEU A 512 5.87 9.92 16.63
C LEU A 512 4.90 8.74 16.45
N LEU A 513 5.10 7.94 15.41
CA LEU A 513 4.26 6.76 15.15
C LEU A 513 4.28 5.78 16.33
N ALA A 514 5.44 5.57 16.94
CA ALA A 514 5.62 4.74 18.12
C ALA A 514 4.78 5.23 19.32
N GLU A 515 4.78 6.54 19.59
CA GLU A 515 3.94 7.15 20.63
C GLU A 515 2.45 6.90 20.36
N MET A 516 2.02 7.17 19.13
CA MET A 516 0.62 7.05 18.72
C MET A 516 0.10 5.61 18.73
N LEU A 517 0.92 4.66 18.30
CA LEU A 517 0.60 3.23 18.36
C LEU A 517 0.51 2.73 19.80
N ASN A 518 1.36 3.22 20.70
CA ASN A 518 1.29 2.86 22.12
C ASN A 518 -0.03 3.29 22.75
N ASP A 519 -0.47 4.52 22.45
CA ASP A 519 -1.77 5.02 22.91
C ASP A 519 -2.92 4.17 22.37
N GLU A 520 -2.89 3.84 21.07
CA GLU A 520 -3.91 3.01 20.44
C GLU A 520 -3.97 1.59 21.05
N MET A 521 -2.81 0.97 21.26
CA MET A 521 -2.75 -0.36 21.88
C MET A 521 -3.16 -0.34 23.35
N ALA A 522 -2.88 0.73 24.09
CA ALA A 522 -3.35 0.89 25.46
C ALA A 522 -4.88 0.98 25.51
N GLU A 523 -5.51 1.77 24.64
CA GLU A 523 -6.98 1.87 24.57
C GLU A 523 -7.63 0.54 24.14
N ARG A 524 -7.05 -0.18 23.17
CA ARG A 524 -7.56 -1.50 22.76
C ARG A 524 -7.48 -2.53 23.89
N ARG A 525 -6.39 -2.52 24.67
CA ARG A 525 -6.26 -3.39 25.86
C ARG A 525 -7.31 -3.05 26.91
N LYS A 526 -7.60 -1.76 27.14
CA LYS A 526 -8.67 -1.32 28.05
C LYS A 526 -10.06 -1.75 27.58
N ALA A 527 -10.32 -1.73 26.27
CA ALA A 527 -11.60 -2.14 25.72
C ALA A 527 -11.82 -3.67 25.71
N ALA A 528 -10.72 -4.45 25.75
CA ALA A 528 -10.77 -5.91 25.78
C ALA A 528 -10.81 -6.51 27.19
N ALA A 529 -10.39 -5.74 28.21
CA ALA A 529 -10.47 -6.08 29.62
C ALA A 529 -11.86 -5.74 30.18
#